data_AF-A0A831LKY5-F1
#
_entry.id   AF-A0A831LKY5-F1
#
_cell.length_a   1.000
_cell.length_b   1.000
_cell.length_c   1.000
_cell.angle_alpha   90.00
_cell.angle_beta   90.00
_cell.angle_gamma   90.00
#
_symmetry.space_group_name_H-M   'P 1'
#
loop_
_entity.id
_entity.type
_entity.pdbx_description
1 polymer ?
#
loop_
_entity_poly.entity_id
_entity_poly.type
_entity_poly.pdbx_seq_one_letter_code
_entity_poly.pdbx_strand_id
1 'polypeptide(L)' 'VTGLNVQPGNEVEFFGPNISISEVAQKAGTIPYEILTGISQRVKRVYLQE' A
#
# COMPACT_ATOMS: atom_id res chain seq x y z
N VAL A 1 4.99 -14.28 13.66
CA VAL A 1 5.83 -14.14 12.46
C VAL A 1 7.06 -15.03 12.62
N THR A 2 6.85 -16.33 12.66
CA THR A 2 7.90 -17.34 12.84
C THR A 2 7.66 -18.42 11.79
N GLY A 3 8.70 -18.82 11.06
CA GLY A 3 8.59 -19.83 9.98
C GLY A 3 8.31 -19.28 8.57
N LEU A 4 8.28 -17.96 8.38
CA LEU A 4 8.18 -17.34 7.05
C LEU A 4 9.57 -16.96 6.54
N ASN A 5 9.86 -17.25 5.26
CA ASN A 5 11.09 -16.81 4.59
C ASN A 5 10.95 -15.34 4.17
N VAL A 6 11.06 -14.43 5.14
CA VAL A 6 11.03 -12.97 4.93
C VAL A 6 12.34 -12.36 5.41
N GLN A 7 12.89 -11.42 4.65
CA GLN A 7 14.17 -10.78 4.93
C GLN A 7 14.07 -9.25 4.82
N PRO A 8 14.92 -8.49 5.55
CA PRO A 8 14.99 -7.05 5.38
C PRO A 8 15.26 -6.66 3.92
N GLY A 9 14.53 -5.65 3.44
CA GLY A 9 14.62 -5.19 2.06
C GLY A 9 13.71 -5.94 1.07
N ASN A 10 12.93 -6.94 1.52
CA ASN A 10 11.88 -7.51 0.69
C ASN A 10 10.80 -6.45 0.38
N GLU A 11 10.34 -6.47 -0.86
CA GLU A 11 9.25 -5.61 -1.30
C GLU A 11 7.93 -6.06 -0.66
N VAL A 12 7.11 -5.06 -0.34
CA VAL A 12 5.79 -5.26 0.25
C VAL A 12 4.78 -4.44 -0.52
N GLU A 13 3.63 -5.04 -0.78
CA GLU A 13 2.48 -4.34 -1.34
C GLU A 13 1.59 -3.85 -0.20
N PHE A 14 1.23 -2.57 -0.21
CA PHE A 14 0.29 -1.99 0.77
C PHE A 14 -1.13 -1.90 0.20
N PHE A 15 -1.25 -1.45 -1.05
CA PHE A 15 -2.41 -1.61 -1.91
C PHE A 15 -1.91 -1.76 -3.35
N GLY A 16 -2.60 -2.54 -4.18
CA GLY A 16 -2.17 -2.88 -5.52
C GLY A 16 -3.01 -4.00 -6.15
N PRO A 17 -2.45 -4.74 -7.11
CA PRO A 17 -3.13 -5.86 -7.77
C PRO A 17 -3.60 -6.97 -6.81
N ASN A 18 -2.91 -7.19 -5.69
CA ASN A 18 -3.24 -8.29 -4.76
C ASN A 18 -4.05 -7.81 -3.56
N ILE A 19 -3.91 -6.53 -3.18
CA ILE A 19 -4.62 -5.91 -2.05
C ILE A 19 -5.42 -4.71 -2.56
N SER A 20 -6.75 -4.83 -2.57
CA SER A 20 -7.61 -3.74 -3.02
C SER A 20 -7.57 -2.55 -2.06
N ILE A 21 -7.61 -1.33 -2.60
CA ILE A 21 -7.66 -0.11 -1.78
C ILE A 21 -8.93 -0.03 -0.91
N SER A 22 -10.03 -0.62 -1.36
CA SER A 22 -11.27 -0.70 -0.59
C SER A 22 -11.13 -1.54 0.67
N GLU A 23 -10.38 -2.65 0.60
CA GLU A 23 -10.06 -3.47 1.79
C GLU A 23 -9.22 -2.69 2.79
N VAL A 24 -8.21 -1.95 2.31
CA VAL A 24 -7.37 -1.09 3.15
C VAL A 24 -8.20 0.00 3.82
N ALA A 25 -9.08 0.67 3.07
CA ALA A 25 -9.97 1.69 3.61
C ALA A 25 -10.92 1.14 4.68
N GLN A 26 -11.51 -0.04 4.43
CA GLN A 26 -12.37 -0.71 5.41
C GLN A 26 -11.62 -1.04 6.71
N LYS A 27 -10.40 -1.58 6.61
CA LYS A 27 -9.54 -1.88 7.78
C LYS A 27 -9.12 -0.61 8.52
N ALA A 28 -8.94 0.49 7.80
CA ALA A 28 -8.60 1.80 8.37
C ALA A 28 -9.84 2.58 8.87
N GLY A 29 -11.06 2.08 8.66
CA GLY A 29 -12.30 2.77 9.07
C GLY A 29 -12.61 4.03 8.25
N THR A 30 -12.16 4.10 6.99
CA THR A 30 -12.35 5.24 6.10
C THR A 30 -12.80 4.81 4.69
N ILE A 31 -12.84 5.75 3.74
CA ILE A 31 -13.15 5.57 2.32
C ILE A 31 -11.86 5.51 1.46
N PRO A 32 -11.88 4.85 0.29
CA PRO A 32 -10.70 4.72 -0.58
C PRO A 32 -10.03 6.05 -0.96
N TYR A 33 -10.83 7.11 -1.14
CA TYR A 33 -10.34 8.42 -1.55
C TYR A 33 -9.42 9.06 -0.49
N GLU A 34 -9.70 8.87 0.80
CA GLU A 34 -8.82 9.35 1.87
C GLU A 34 -7.48 8.61 1.88
N ILE A 35 -7.47 7.32 1.57
CA ILE A 35 -6.22 6.56 1.43
C ILE A 35 -5.39 7.10 0.26
N LEU A 36 -6.01 7.40 -0.89
CA LEU A 36 -5.31 7.94 -2.07
C LEU A 36 -4.76 9.35 -1.83
N THR A 37 -5.58 10.22 -1.23
CA THR A 37 -5.26 11.63 -1.07
C THR A 37 -4.44 11.91 0.19
N GLY A 38 -4.49 11.03 1.19
CA GLY A 38 -3.73 11.10 2.43
C GLY A 38 -2.25 10.72 2.30
N ILE A 39 -1.79 10.32 1.10
CA ILE A 39 -0.38 9.96 0.88
C ILE A 39 0.51 11.20 0.93
N SER A 40 1.23 11.32 2.05
CA SER A 40 2.21 12.38 2.31
C SER A 40 3.24 12.54 1.18
N GLN A 41 3.78 13.75 1.06
CA GLN A 41 4.86 14.07 0.13
C GLN A 41 6.16 13.29 0.39
N ARG A 42 6.33 12.70 1.58
CA ARG A 42 7.48 11.83 1.90
C ARG A 42 7.51 10.55 1.04
N VAL A 43 6.37 10.10 0.53
CA VAL A 43 6.31 8.93 -0.36
C VAL A 43 6.69 9.37 -1.78
N LYS A 44 7.77 8.78 -2.30
CA LYS A 44 8.27 9.06 -3.66
C LYS A 44 7.26 8.57 -4.69
N ARG A 45 6.84 9.45 -5.59
CA ARG A 45 5.98 9.13 -6.74
C ARG A 45 6.86 8.81 -7.94
N VAL A 46 6.68 7.61 -8.51
CA VAL A 46 7.36 7.16 -9.73
C VAL A 46 6.29 7.02 -10.80
N TYR A 47 6.37 7.83 -11.85
CA TYR A 47 5.43 7.78 -12.97
C TYR A 47 5.97 6.82 -14.02
N LEU A 48 5.27 5.71 -14.23
CA LEU A 48 5.52 4.81 -15.33
C LEU A 48 4.72 5.35 -16.52
N GLN A 49 5.38 6.11 -17.40
CA GLN A 49 4.83 6.43 -18.71
C GLN A 49 5.03 5.21 -19.61
N GLU A 50 4.01 4.81 -20.37
CA GLU A 50 4.24 4.07 -21.62
C GLU A 50 4.71 5.01 -22.71
#